data_AF-A0A6G5AAU5-F1
#
_entry.id   AF-A0A6G5AAU5-F1
#
_cell.length_a   1.000
_cell.length_b   1.000
_cell.length_c   1.000
_cell.angle_alpha   90.00
_cell.angle_beta   90.00
_cell.angle_gamma   90.00
#
_symmetry.space_group_name_H-M   'P 1'
#
loop_
_entity.id
_entity.type
_entity.pdbx_description
1 polymer ?
#
loop_
_entity_poly.entity_id
_entity_poly.type
_entity_poly.pdbx_seq_one_letter_code
_entity_poly.pdbx_strand_id
1 'polypeptide(L)'
;LPLFREVSARSLHHFFFQGGNPLVSPLTSALNSVDYSGLMAPPQRPAHVMMRQVQTDLTINKIKELESKSAMDLEMRDNRIDELQRGSEELRRQIQGQQKLIQKQEEQLLKCIDVTKQLLIEKSAIEKKQSRQKCMQNRLRLGQFVTQRQGASFVENCVDGYAFNDLLRKQEQITSEREEIERQRKLLCKKKPTTGQPKGKGAVGSNNGTGAASSGLANGEFVKPESPKDLALLRLSWYEYYEQEEILKLRQVSLKKEDTDLQLELEKLERERNLHIRELKRIHNEDQSRFNNHPVLNERYLLLILLGKGGFSEVHKAFDLKEQRYVACKITSLTRTGRMTRKQTTSSKCIVSWLGCQSFR
;
A
#
# COMPACT_ATOMS: atom_id res chain seq x y z
N LEU A 1 5.38 2.41 14.39
CA LEU A 1 6.12 2.03 13.17
C LEU A 1 5.55 0.73 12.64
N PRO A 2 5.07 0.70 11.39
CA PRO A 2 5.44 -0.36 10.48
C PRO A 2 6.40 0.25 9.46
N LEU A 3 7.50 -0.46 9.23
CA LEU A 3 8.58 -0.06 8.36
C LEU A 3 8.07 0.26 6.95
N PHE A 4 8.20 1.52 6.54
CA PHE A 4 8.53 1.79 5.15
C PHE A 4 9.95 1.25 4.93
N ARG A 5 10.07 -0.05 4.67
CA ARG A 5 11.25 -0.57 4.03
C ARG A 5 11.25 0.02 2.62
N GLU A 6 12.36 0.65 2.25
CA GLU A 6 12.69 0.92 0.86
C GLU A 6 12.33 -0.33 0.05
N VAL A 7 11.32 -0.21 -0.80
CA VAL A 7 11.13 -1.16 -1.87
C VAL A 7 12.31 -0.94 -2.81
N SER A 8 13.34 -1.75 -2.61
CA SER A 8 14.48 -1.86 -3.50
C SER A 8 13.95 -1.94 -4.93
N ALA A 9 14.34 -0.95 -5.73
CA ALA A 9 13.97 -0.77 -7.13
C ALA A 9 14.62 -1.85 -8.00
N ARG A 10 14.22 -3.11 -7.83
CA ARG A 10 14.68 -4.25 -8.63
C ARG A 10 13.50 -4.95 -9.30
N SER A 11 12.73 -4.17 -10.04
CA SER A 11 12.07 -4.56 -11.30
C SER A 11 11.35 -3.32 -11.84
N LEU A 12 12.14 -2.37 -12.34
CA LEU A 12 11.61 -1.20 -13.05
C LEU A 12 11.37 -1.62 -14.50
N HIS A 13 10.13 -1.93 -14.86
CA HIS A 13 9.75 -1.85 -16.28
C HIS A 13 9.54 -0.38 -16.64
N HIS A 14 10.58 0.24 -17.21
CA HIS A 14 10.50 1.56 -17.80
C HIS A 14 9.66 1.51 -19.08
N PHE A 15 8.40 1.95 -19.01
CA PHE A 15 7.64 2.26 -20.22
C PHE A 15 7.81 3.75 -20.54
N PHE A 16 8.68 4.05 -21.50
CA PHE A 16 8.67 5.34 -22.20
C PHE A 16 7.56 5.31 -23.26
N PHE A 17 6.50 6.09 -23.07
CA PHE A 17 5.53 6.33 -24.13
C PHE A 17 5.87 7.65 -24.82
N GLN A 18 6.55 7.54 -25.96
CA GLN A 18 6.61 8.58 -26.98
C GLN A 18 5.48 8.27 -27.98
N GLY A 19 4.57 9.22 -28.17
CA GLY A 19 3.50 9.07 -29.15
C GLY A 19 4.08 8.91 -30.55
N GLY A 20 3.91 7.72 -31.12
CA GLY A 20 4.28 7.37 -32.48
C GLY A 20 3.15 6.55 -33.10
N ASN A 21 2.80 6.92 -34.32
CA ASN A 21 1.69 6.45 -35.16
C ASN A 21 1.42 4.94 -35.14
N PRO A 22 0.17 4.52 -35.45
CA PRO A 22 -0.17 3.09 -35.52
C PRO A 22 0.71 2.37 -36.56
N LEU A 23 1.36 1.31 -36.09
CA LEU A 23 2.00 0.31 -36.93
C LEU A 23 0.90 -0.40 -37.73
N VAL A 24 0.74 0.03 -38.97
CA VAL A 24 0.08 -0.74 -40.03
C VAL A 24 1.00 -1.89 -40.38
N SER A 25 0.54 -3.12 -40.16
CA SER A 25 1.18 -4.33 -40.70
C SER A 25 1.11 -4.30 -42.24
N PRO A 26 2.24 -4.37 -42.97
CA PRO A 26 2.20 -4.62 -44.40
C PRO A 26 2.60 -6.07 -44.63
N LEU A 27 1.63 -6.97 -44.62
CA LEU A 27 1.82 -8.26 -45.28
C LEU A 27 0.53 -8.61 -46.00
N THR A 28 0.53 -8.39 -47.31
CA THR A 28 -0.20 -9.11 -48.39
C THR A 28 -0.50 -8.18 -49.56
N SER A 29 0.54 -7.86 -50.34
CA SER A 29 0.36 -7.40 -51.73
C SER A 29 1.69 -7.53 -52.46
N ALA A 30 2.17 -8.76 -52.60
CA ALA A 30 3.22 -9.10 -53.53
C ALA A 30 2.98 -10.55 -53.94
N LEU A 31 2.20 -10.74 -55.00
CA LEU A 31 2.10 -11.90 -55.89
C LEU A 31 0.80 -11.76 -56.67
N ASN A 32 0.84 -10.95 -57.74
CA ASN A 32 -0.03 -11.05 -58.91
C ASN A 32 0.40 -9.97 -59.91
N SER A 33 1.42 -10.31 -60.69
CA SER A 33 1.74 -9.74 -62.00
C SER A 33 3.09 -10.32 -62.43
N VAL A 34 3.11 -11.63 -62.69
CA VAL A 34 4.14 -12.19 -63.59
C VAL A 34 3.37 -12.72 -64.77
N ASP A 35 3.34 -11.90 -65.82
CA ASP A 35 2.83 -12.25 -67.12
C ASP A 35 3.72 -13.38 -67.67
N TYR A 36 3.16 -14.59 -67.75
CA TYR A 36 3.86 -15.78 -68.23
C TYR A 36 3.86 -15.88 -69.77
N SER A 37 3.47 -14.82 -70.47
CA SER A 37 3.39 -14.77 -71.94
C SER A 37 4.75 -14.54 -72.65
N GLY A 38 5.88 -14.49 -71.93
CA GLY A 38 7.15 -13.99 -72.48
C GLY A 38 8.38 -14.90 -72.50
N LEU A 39 8.33 -16.14 -71.96
CA LEU A 39 9.57 -16.90 -71.70
C LEU A 39 9.64 -18.29 -72.34
N MET A 40 9.25 -18.46 -73.60
CA MET A 40 9.76 -19.56 -74.44
C MET A 40 9.71 -19.19 -75.93
N ALA A 41 10.69 -18.42 -76.40
CA ALA A 41 11.00 -18.30 -77.83
C ALA A 41 12.51 -18.53 -78.05
N PRO A 42 12.94 -19.65 -78.67
CA PRO A 42 14.33 -19.84 -79.03
C PRO A 42 14.68 -19.07 -80.33
N PRO A 43 15.95 -18.70 -80.54
CA PRO A 43 16.36 -17.89 -81.69
C PRO A 43 16.33 -18.71 -82.98
N GLN A 44 15.80 -18.12 -84.04
CA GLN A 44 15.91 -18.63 -85.41
C GLN A 44 17.36 -18.50 -85.90
N ARG A 45 18.01 -19.63 -86.24
CA ARG A 45 19.16 -19.71 -87.14
C ARG A 45 18.83 -20.72 -88.26
N PRO A 46 19.29 -20.48 -89.50
CA PRO A 46 18.95 -21.36 -90.62
C PRO A 46 19.78 -22.64 -90.53
N ALA A 47 19.13 -23.75 -90.20
CA ALA A 47 19.73 -25.08 -90.28
C ALA A 47 19.21 -25.78 -91.54
N HIS A 48 20.16 -26.16 -92.40
CA HIS A 48 19.92 -27.01 -93.56
C HIS A 48 19.17 -28.28 -93.16
N VAL A 49 18.07 -28.54 -93.86
CA VAL A 49 17.28 -29.76 -93.73
C VAL A 49 18.05 -30.91 -94.37
N MET A 50 18.63 -31.79 -93.56
CA MET A 50 18.87 -33.18 -93.93
C MET A 50 17.95 -34.06 -93.08
N MET A 51 16.91 -34.57 -93.74
CA MET A 51 15.91 -35.45 -93.15
C MET A 51 16.49 -36.86 -93.09
N ARG A 52 16.91 -37.30 -91.90
CA ARG A 52 17.19 -38.72 -91.62
C ARG A 52 16.01 -39.25 -90.81
N GLN A 53 15.09 -39.94 -91.49
CA GLN A 53 13.99 -40.66 -90.85
C GLN A 53 14.55 -41.64 -89.82
N VAL A 54 14.32 -41.38 -88.53
CA VAL A 54 14.35 -42.40 -87.49
C VAL A 54 12.92 -42.87 -87.32
N GLN A 55 12.64 -44.03 -87.91
CA GLN A 55 11.37 -44.76 -87.83
C GLN A 55 11.11 -45.15 -86.37
N THR A 56 10.02 -44.64 -85.79
CA THR A 56 9.48 -45.12 -84.52
C THR A 56 8.14 -45.77 -84.81
N ASP A 57 8.15 -47.07 -85.12
CA ASP A 57 6.91 -47.81 -85.30
C ASP A 57 6.33 -48.16 -83.92
N LEU A 58 5.60 -47.22 -83.32
CA LEU A 58 4.67 -47.55 -82.24
C LEU A 58 3.44 -48.22 -82.87
N THR A 59 3.18 -49.48 -82.48
CA THR A 59 1.96 -50.17 -82.92
C THR A 59 0.72 -49.42 -82.42
N ILE A 60 -0.37 -49.44 -83.20
CA ILE A 60 -1.65 -48.78 -82.88
C ILE A 60 -2.13 -49.14 -81.45
N ASN A 61 -1.88 -50.37 -80.99
CA ASN A 61 -2.21 -50.80 -79.64
C ASN A 61 -1.41 -50.08 -78.55
N LYS A 62 -0.13 -49.78 -78.80
CA LYS A 62 0.72 -49.03 -77.86
C LYS A 62 0.31 -47.57 -77.73
N ILE A 63 -0.15 -46.97 -78.82
CA ILE A 63 -0.71 -45.60 -78.84
C ILE A 63 -1.99 -45.57 -78.00
N LYS A 64 -2.91 -46.52 -78.22
CA LYS A 64 -4.14 -46.65 -77.42
C LYS A 64 -3.88 -46.88 -75.93
N GLU A 65 -2.88 -47.70 -75.58
CA GLU A 65 -2.45 -47.89 -74.18
C GLU A 65 -1.95 -46.58 -73.55
N LEU A 66 -1.15 -45.80 -74.28
CA LEU A 66 -0.64 -44.51 -73.80
C LEU A 66 -1.75 -43.46 -73.66
N GLU A 67 -2.69 -43.41 -74.61
CA GLU A 67 -3.87 -42.55 -74.54
C GLU A 67 -4.75 -42.91 -73.35
N SER A 68 -5.03 -44.20 -73.14
CA SER A 68 -5.81 -44.68 -71.99
C SER A 68 -5.11 -44.39 -70.66
N LYS A 69 -3.79 -44.56 -70.60
CA LYS A 69 -3.01 -44.24 -69.41
C LYS A 69 -3.00 -42.74 -69.13
N SER A 70 -2.83 -41.91 -70.17
CA SER A 70 -2.93 -40.45 -70.04
C SER A 70 -4.31 -40.01 -69.59
N ALA A 71 -5.39 -40.64 -70.07
CA ALA A 71 -6.74 -40.34 -69.64
C ALA A 71 -6.95 -40.69 -68.16
N MET A 72 -6.48 -41.86 -67.72
CA MET A 72 -6.51 -42.25 -66.30
C MET A 72 -5.69 -41.32 -65.40
N ASP A 73 -4.50 -40.90 -65.84
CA ASP A 73 -3.65 -39.98 -65.09
C ASP A 73 -4.29 -38.58 -64.97
N LEU A 74 -5.01 -38.12 -66.00
CA LEU A 74 -5.78 -36.88 -65.95
C LEU A 74 -6.96 -36.99 -64.97
N GLU A 75 -7.76 -38.06 -65.05
CA GLU A 75 -8.85 -38.30 -64.10
C GLU A 75 -8.35 -38.37 -62.65
N MET A 76 -7.19 -39.00 -62.41
CA MET A 76 -6.60 -39.06 -61.07
C MET A 76 -6.18 -37.67 -60.56
N ARG A 77 -5.64 -36.81 -61.43
CA ARG A 77 -5.30 -35.43 -61.08
C ARG A 77 -6.54 -34.58 -60.83
N ASP A 78 -7.58 -34.72 -61.64
CA ASP A 78 -8.85 -34.00 -61.47
C ASP A 78 -9.52 -34.38 -60.14
N ASN A 79 -9.59 -35.68 -59.83
CA ASN A 79 -10.06 -36.14 -58.52
C ASN A 79 -9.24 -35.56 -57.37
N ARG A 80 -7.91 -35.46 -57.53
CA ARG A 80 -7.04 -34.87 -56.51
C ARG A 80 -7.24 -33.36 -56.36
N ILE A 81 -7.47 -32.66 -57.47
CA ILE A 81 -7.80 -31.23 -57.46
C ILE A 81 -9.12 -31.02 -56.72
N ASP A 82 -10.15 -31.81 -57.00
CA ASP A 82 -11.46 -31.73 -56.34
C ASP A 82 -11.36 -32.01 -54.83
N GLU A 83 -10.59 -33.01 -54.42
CA GLU A 83 -10.32 -33.27 -52.99
C GLU A 83 -9.66 -32.09 -52.29
N LEU A 84 -8.63 -31.50 -52.92
CA LEU A 84 -7.93 -30.34 -52.38
C LEU A 84 -8.83 -29.09 -52.34
N GLN A 85 -9.70 -28.91 -53.34
CA GLN A 85 -10.68 -27.84 -53.35
C GLN A 85 -11.69 -28.00 -52.21
N ARG A 86 -12.26 -29.21 -52.02
CA ARG A 86 -13.14 -29.51 -50.89
C ARG A 86 -12.46 -29.29 -49.54
N GLY A 87 -11.21 -29.72 -49.39
CA GLY A 87 -10.41 -29.48 -48.19
C GLY A 87 -10.15 -27.99 -47.91
N SER A 88 -9.86 -27.22 -48.97
CA SER A 88 -9.68 -25.77 -48.88
C SER A 88 -10.97 -25.05 -48.47
N GLU A 89 -12.12 -25.46 -49.01
CA GLU A 89 -13.43 -24.94 -48.64
C GLU A 89 -13.79 -25.26 -47.19
N GLU A 90 -13.52 -26.49 -46.72
CA GLU A 90 -13.71 -26.87 -45.32
C GLU A 90 -12.84 -26.03 -44.38
N LEU A 91 -11.54 -25.86 -44.69
CA LEU A 91 -10.62 -25.03 -43.91
C LEU A 91 -11.08 -23.56 -43.90
N ARG A 92 -11.55 -23.03 -45.03
CA ARG A 92 -12.15 -21.68 -45.09
C ARG A 92 -13.38 -21.57 -44.19
N ARG A 93 -14.28 -22.58 -44.18
CA ARG A 93 -15.45 -22.61 -43.29
C ARG A 93 -15.03 -22.67 -41.82
N GLN A 94 -13.99 -23.45 -41.48
CA GLN A 94 -13.45 -23.53 -40.12
C GLN A 94 -12.85 -22.20 -39.66
N ILE A 95 -12.03 -21.54 -40.49
CA ILE A 95 -11.46 -20.22 -40.18
C ILE A 95 -12.58 -19.19 -39.97
N GLN A 96 -13.59 -19.16 -40.84
CA GLN A 96 -14.75 -18.27 -40.67
C GLN A 96 -15.52 -18.56 -39.37
N GLY A 97 -15.67 -19.84 -39.00
CA GLY A 97 -16.29 -20.25 -37.74
C GLY A 97 -15.51 -19.78 -36.52
N GLN A 98 -14.19 -19.99 -36.51
CA GLN A 98 -13.31 -19.51 -35.42
C GLN A 98 -13.31 -17.98 -35.33
N GLN A 99 -13.29 -17.28 -36.46
CA GLN A 99 -13.29 -15.82 -36.49
C GLN A 99 -14.58 -15.23 -35.91
N LYS A 100 -15.74 -15.84 -36.20
CA LYS A 100 -17.03 -15.47 -35.57
C LYS A 100 -17.03 -15.72 -34.06
N LEU A 101 -16.40 -16.81 -33.60
CA LEU A 101 -16.29 -17.11 -32.18
C LEU A 101 -15.40 -16.07 -31.45
N ILE A 102 -14.26 -15.72 -32.06
CA ILE A 102 -13.35 -14.70 -31.52
C ILE A 102 -14.08 -13.35 -31.41
N GLN A 103 -14.78 -12.91 -32.45
CA GLN A 103 -15.57 -11.66 -32.41
C GLN A 103 -16.59 -11.66 -31.27
N LYS A 104 -17.31 -12.77 -31.08
CA LYS A 104 -18.27 -12.91 -29.98
C LYS A 104 -17.58 -12.84 -28.61
N GLN A 105 -16.41 -13.44 -28.45
CA GLN A 105 -15.63 -13.38 -27.21
C GLN A 105 -15.09 -11.97 -26.94
N GLU A 106 -14.63 -11.24 -27.96
CA GLU A 106 -14.19 -9.85 -27.86
C GLU A 106 -15.32 -8.93 -27.39
N GLU A 107 -16.52 -9.07 -27.97
CA GLU A 107 -17.70 -8.33 -27.54
C GLU A 107 -18.10 -8.63 -26.09
N GLN A 108 -18.05 -9.90 -25.68
CA GLN A 108 -18.33 -10.30 -24.31
C GLN A 108 -17.30 -9.73 -23.34
N LEU A 109 -16.02 -9.75 -23.71
CA LEU A 109 -14.93 -9.19 -22.91
C LEU A 109 -15.12 -7.68 -22.70
N LEU A 110 -15.47 -6.93 -23.74
CA LEU A 110 -15.75 -5.49 -23.64
C LEU A 110 -16.89 -5.19 -22.65
N LYS A 111 -17.99 -5.96 -22.71
CA LYS A 111 -19.11 -5.84 -21.76
C LYS A 111 -18.66 -6.12 -20.32
N CYS A 112 -17.85 -7.16 -20.12
CA CYS A 112 -17.30 -7.48 -18.80
C CYS A 112 -16.39 -6.38 -18.26
N ILE A 113 -15.57 -5.75 -19.12
CA ILE A 113 -14.71 -4.61 -18.75
C ILE A 113 -15.56 -3.42 -18.30
N ASP A 114 -16.64 -3.10 -19.01
CA ASP A 114 -17.53 -1.99 -18.66
C ASP A 114 -18.22 -2.20 -17.30
N VAL A 115 -18.75 -3.41 -17.05
CA VAL A 115 -19.33 -3.76 -15.75
C VAL A 115 -18.29 -3.68 -14.65
N THR A 116 -17.08 -4.20 -14.88
CA THR A 116 -15.98 -4.13 -13.91
C THR A 116 -15.62 -2.67 -13.58
N LYS A 117 -15.55 -1.80 -14.59
CA LYS A 117 -15.30 -0.38 -14.43
C LYS A 117 -16.38 0.29 -13.57
N GLN A 118 -17.66 0.02 -13.84
CA GLN A 118 -18.78 0.54 -13.04
C GLN A 118 -18.66 0.13 -11.57
N LEU A 119 -18.48 -1.17 -11.30
CA LEU A 119 -18.34 -1.70 -9.94
C LEU A 119 -17.14 -1.10 -9.19
N LEU A 120 -16.02 -0.87 -9.88
CA LEU A 120 -14.84 -0.25 -9.28
C LEU A 120 -15.06 1.22 -8.92
N ILE A 121 -15.78 1.96 -9.76
CA ILE A 121 -16.15 3.36 -9.50
C ILE A 121 -17.10 3.43 -8.30
N GLU A 122 -18.13 2.59 -8.25
CA GLU A 122 -19.07 2.50 -7.13
C GLU A 122 -18.34 2.16 -5.83
N LYS A 123 -17.49 1.13 -5.85
CA LYS A 123 -16.66 0.75 -4.70
C LYS A 123 -15.81 1.93 -4.23
N SER A 124 -15.16 2.64 -5.15
CA SER A 124 -14.33 3.79 -4.80
C SER A 124 -15.16 4.94 -4.22
N ALA A 125 -16.37 5.18 -4.72
CA ALA A 125 -17.29 6.19 -4.16
C ALA A 125 -17.72 5.82 -2.73
N ILE A 126 -18.01 4.55 -2.47
CA ILE A 126 -18.33 4.03 -1.13
C ILE A 126 -17.13 4.21 -0.19
N GLU A 127 -15.93 3.82 -0.62
CA GLU A 127 -14.69 3.98 0.16
C GLU A 127 -14.43 5.47 0.50
N LYS A 128 -14.63 6.39 -0.45
CA LYS A 128 -14.52 7.85 -0.23
C LYS A 128 -15.54 8.37 0.79
N LYS A 129 -16.78 7.86 0.77
CA LYS A 129 -17.80 8.24 1.75
C LYS A 129 -17.44 7.73 3.15
N GLN A 130 -16.98 6.48 3.25
CA GLN A 130 -16.58 5.87 4.51
C GLN A 130 -15.37 6.56 5.15
N SER A 131 -14.35 6.91 4.36
CA SER A 131 -13.17 7.62 4.88
C SER A 131 -13.51 9.01 5.43
N ARG A 132 -14.41 9.74 4.76
CA ARG A 132 -14.92 11.03 5.25
C ARG A 132 -15.75 10.88 6.52
N GLN A 133 -16.64 9.90 6.58
CA GLN A 133 -17.42 9.62 7.78
C GLN A 133 -16.52 9.31 8.98
N LYS A 134 -15.50 8.48 8.78
CA LYS A 134 -14.49 8.19 9.80
C LYS A 134 -13.73 9.44 10.23
N CYS A 135 -13.38 10.32 9.29
CA CYS A 135 -12.74 11.59 9.63
C CYS A 135 -13.64 12.52 10.43
N MET A 136 -14.94 12.58 10.12
CA MET A 136 -15.90 13.37 10.90
C MET A 136 -16.03 12.86 12.34
N GLN A 137 -16.09 11.54 12.54
CA GLN A 137 -16.13 10.95 13.88
C GLN A 137 -14.82 11.21 14.65
N ASN A 138 -13.68 11.00 14.00
CA ASN A 138 -12.37 11.23 14.60
C ASN A 138 -12.12 12.69 14.95
N ARG A 139 -12.74 13.65 14.26
CA ARG A 139 -12.65 15.07 14.61
C ARG A 139 -13.10 15.35 16.05
N LEU A 140 -14.18 14.71 16.52
CA LEU A 140 -14.67 14.89 17.89
C LEU A 140 -13.82 14.13 18.91
N ARG A 141 -13.34 12.93 18.54
CA ARG A 141 -12.60 12.04 19.44
C ARG A 141 -11.13 12.42 19.60
N LEU A 142 -10.43 12.60 18.48
CA LEU A 142 -8.99 12.84 18.40
C LEU A 142 -8.64 14.32 18.32
N GLY A 143 -9.60 15.16 17.96
CA GLY A 143 -9.42 16.61 17.86
C GLY A 143 -9.52 17.15 16.44
N GLN A 144 -9.51 18.47 16.36
CA GLN A 144 -9.59 19.22 15.11
C GLN A 144 -8.20 19.75 14.72
N PHE A 145 -7.83 19.52 13.46
CA PHE A 145 -6.56 19.94 12.88
C PHE A 145 -6.82 20.92 11.74
N VAL A 146 -6.35 22.16 11.88
CA VAL A 146 -6.45 23.18 10.84
C VAL A 146 -5.09 23.81 10.62
N THR A 147 -4.58 23.66 9.40
CA THR A 147 -3.41 24.41 8.93
C THR A 147 -3.87 25.79 8.50
N GLN A 148 -3.42 26.84 9.18
CA GLN A 148 -3.68 28.23 8.80
C GLN A 148 -2.39 28.89 8.33
N ARG A 149 -2.45 29.61 7.21
CA ARG A 149 -1.31 30.40 6.73
C ARG A 149 -1.22 31.70 7.53
N GLN A 150 -0.10 31.93 8.22
CA GLN A 150 0.19 33.17 8.93
C GLN A 150 1.42 33.83 8.29
N GLY A 151 1.20 34.79 7.39
CA GLY A 151 2.26 35.43 6.64
C GLY A 151 3.02 34.46 5.72
N ALA A 152 4.33 34.31 5.97
CA ALA A 152 5.22 33.42 5.21
C ALA A 152 5.26 31.98 5.78
N SER A 153 4.70 31.73 6.96
CA SER A 153 4.70 30.42 7.61
C SER A 153 3.30 29.80 7.65
N PHE A 154 3.27 28.48 7.81
CA PHE A 154 2.05 27.73 8.12
C PHE A 154 2.07 27.38 9.60
N VAL A 155 0.99 27.73 10.31
CA VAL A 155 0.78 27.38 11.71
C VAL A 155 -0.30 26.30 11.77
N GLU A 156 -0.02 25.22 12.48
CA GLU A 156 -0.98 24.13 12.71
C GLU A 156 -1.70 24.40 14.04
N ASN A 157 -3.00 24.73 13.95
CA ASN A 157 -3.86 24.85 15.13
C ASN A 157 -4.50 23.48 15.38
N CYS A 158 -4.20 22.91 16.54
CA CYS A 158 -4.73 21.63 17.00
C CYS A 158 -5.60 21.86 18.23
N VAL A 159 -6.84 21.38 18.20
CA VAL A 159 -7.74 21.38 19.36
C VAL A 159 -8.03 19.93 19.73
N ASP A 160 -7.73 19.55 20.97
CA ASP A 160 -7.84 18.17 21.42
C ASP A 160 -9.30 17.72 21.56
N GLY A 161 -9.55 16.47 21.16
CA GLY A 161 -10.86 15.82 21.29
C GLY A 161 -11.08 15.19 22.67
N TYR A 162 -12.29 14.66 22.90
CA TYR A 162 -12.67 14.14 24.22
C TYR A 162 -11.75 13.02 24.71
N ALA A 163 -11.23 12.17 23.82
CA ALA A 163 -10.38 11.05 24.25
C ALA A 163 -9.04 11.51 24.83
N PHE A 164 -8.46 12.60 24.31
CA PHE A 164 -7.25 13.19 24.89
C PHE A 164 -7.55 13.88 26.21
N ASN A 165 -8.66 14.63 26.28
CA ASN A 165 -9.09 15.28 27.52
C ASN A 165 -9.35 14.26 28.66
N ASP A 166 -9.93 13.11 28.34
CA ASP A 166 -10.16 12.05 29.33
C ASP A 166 -8.86 11.43 29.83
N LEU A 167 -7.88 11.19 28.94
CA LEU A 167 -6.55 10.71 29.36
C LEU A 167 -5.79 11.76 30.18
N LEU A 168 -5.91 13.04 29.83
CA LEU A 168 -5.30 14.13 30.59
C LEU A 168 -5.89 14.20 32.01
N ARG A 169 -7.21 14.09 32.15
CA ARG A 169 -7.87 14.03 33.47
C ARG A 169 -7.41 12.83 34.29
N LYS A 170 -7.23 11.66 33.66
CA LYS A 170 -6.65 10.49 34.34
C LYS A 170 -5.20 10.73 34.78
N GLN A 171 -4.40 11.39 33.95
CA GLN A 171 -3.01 11.72 34.30
C GLN A 171 -2.96 12.66 35.50
N GLU A 172 -3.84 13.66 35.55
CA GLU A 172 -3.99 14.56 36.70
C GLU A 172 -4.40 13.78 37.96
N GLN A 173 -5.34 12.84 37.85
CA GLN A 173 -5.76 11.99 38.96
C GLN A 173 -4.60 11.14 39.49
N ILE A 174 -3.88 10.42 38.62
CA ILE A 174 -2.70 9.62 39.00
C ILE A 174 -1.64 10.51 39.67
N THR A 175 -1.45 11.73 39.18
CA THR A 175 -0.49 12.68 39.74
C THR A 175 -0.91 13.12 41.15
N SER A 176 -2.19 13.45 41.35
CA SER A 176 -2.75 13.79 42.66
C SER A 176 -2.66 12.61 43.65
N GLU A 177 -2.96 11.39 43.21
CA GLU A 177 -2.85 10.18 44.03
C GLU A 177 -1.38 9.87 44.39
N ARG A 178 -0.45 10.12 43.46
CA ARG A 178 0.98 9.97 43.73
C ARG A 178 1.43 10.95 44.81
N GLU A 179 1.01 12.20 44.74
CA GLU A 179 1.29 13.22 45.75
C GLU A 179 0.65 12.88 47.11
N GLU A 180 -0.56 12.32 47.12
CA GLU A 180 -1.24 11.83 48.33
C GLU A 180 -0.45 10.69 49.00
N ILE A 181 -0.05 9.66 48.25
CA ILE A 181 0.76 8.55 48.77
C ILE A 181 2.09 9.07 49.34
N GLU A 182 2.72 10.04 48.68
CA GLU A 182 3.97 10.64 49.17
C GLU A 182 3.75 11.45 50.45
N ARG A 183 2.63 12.17 50.57
CA ARG A 183 2.24 12.87 51.80
C ARG A 183 1.97 11.90 52.94
N GLN A 184 1.24 10.82 52.69
CA GLN A 184 0.95 9.76 53.66
C GLN A 184 2.23 9.05 54.11
N ARG A 185 3.16 8.75 53.19
CA ARG A 185 4.47 8.18 53.54
C ARG A 185 5.27 9.10 54.45
N LYS A 186 5.32 10.41 54.15
CA LYS A 186 5.99 11.41 55.01
C LYS A 186 5.35 11.50 56.40
N LEU A 187 4.02 11.44 56.49
CA LEU A 187 3.31 11.42 57.77
C LEU A 187 3.57 10.14 58.56
N LEU A 188 3.58 8.98 57.89
CA LEU A 188 3.88 7.70 58.52
C LEU A 188 5.31 7.68 59.06
N CYS A 189 6.31 8.15 58.29
CA CYS A 189 7.69 8.25 58.76
C CYS A 189 7.84 9.11 60.03
N LYS A 190 7.03 10.17 60.20
CA LYS A 190 7.02 10.99 61.43
C LYS A 190 6.41 10.27 62.64
N LYS A 191 5.51 9.32 62.40
CA LYS A 191 4.85 8.49 63.42
C LYS A 191 5.58 7.18 63.69
N LYS A 192 6.77 6.99 63.11
CA LYS A 192 7.58 5.80 63.34
C LYS A 192 7.78 5.62 64.85
N PRO A 193 7.33 4.49 65.44
CA PRO A 193 7.49 4.28 66.86
C PRO A 193 8.98 4.33 67.20
N THR A 194 9.36 5.13 68.20
CA THR A 194 10.76 5.18 68.63
C THR A 194 11.07 3.90 69.39
N THR A 195 12.03 3.11 68.89
CA THR A 195 12.65 2.08 69.72
C THR A 195 13.55 2.81 70.71
N GLY A 196 13.05 3.02 71.94
CA GLY A 196 13.92 3.31 73.07
C GLY A 196 14.80 2.10 73.36
N GLN A 197 15.95 2.00 72.70
CA GLN A 197 17.06 1.17 73.17
C GLN A 197 17.74 1.94 74.31
N PRO A 198 17.84 1.41 75.54
CA PRO A 198 18.72 2.00 76.53
C PRO A 198 20.16 1.94 76.02
N LYS A 199 20.84 3.09 76.01
CA LYS A 199 22.26 3.22 75.63
C LYS A 199 23.12 2.27 76.46
N GLY A 200 23.60 1.20 75.84
CA GLY A 200 24.79 0.48 76.28
C GLY A 200 26.03 1.35 76.04
N LYS A 201 26.72 1.71 77.13
CA LYS A 201 28.03 2.36 77.10
C LYS A 201 29.04 1.48 76.36
N GLY A 202 29.75 2.07 75.39
CA GLY A 202 30.97 1.54 74.80
C GLY A 202 31.80 2.72 74.27
N ALA A 203 32.88 3.04 74.96
CA ALA A 203 33.77 4.17 74.69
C ALA A 203 34.68 3.92 73.47
N VAL A 204 35.13 5.01 72.80
CA VAL A 204 36.55 5.39 72.63
C VAL A 204 36.66 6.70 71.80
N GLY A 205 37.29 7.72 72.40
CA GLY A 205 38.28 8.63 71.78
C GLY A 205 37.84 9.72 70.80
N SER A 206 37.80 10.99 71.25
CA SER A 206 38.88 11.97 70.96
C SER A 206 38.57 13.35 71.56
N ASN A 207 39.63 14.02 72.01
CA ASN A 207 39.66 15.27 72.77
C ASN A 207 39.35 16.54 71.94
N ASN A 208 38.67 17.50 72.58
CA ASN A 208 39.08 18.89 72.86
C ASN A 208 37.94 19.92 72.65
N GLY A 209 37.73 20.79 73.65
CA GLY A 209 37.06 22.08 73.46
C GLY A 209 36.14 22.51 74.60
N THR A 210 36.66 23.33 75.49
CA THR A 210 36.04 23.97 76.66
C THR A 210 34.88 24.93 76.37
N GLY A 211 33.88 24.99 77.25
CA GLY A 211 32.91 26.09 77.34
C GLY A 211 31.80 25.83 78.36
N ALA A 212 31.60 26.75 79.29
CA ALA A 212 30.99 26.53 80.60
C ALA A 212 29.47 26.79 80.71
N ALA A 213 28.89 26.19 81.77
CA ALA A 213 27.78 26.64 82.63
C ALA A 213 26.36 26.86 82.05
N SER A 214 25.38 26.08 82.53
CA SER A 214 24.54 26.51 83.67
C SER A 214 23.39 25.53 83.98
N SER A 215 23.31 25.19 85.28
CA SER A 215 22.12 24.94 86.12
C SER A 215 21.05 23.91 85.74
N GLY A 216 20.83 22.94 86.64
CA GLY A 216 19.50 22.38 86.90
C GLY A 216 19.44 20.89 87.21
N LEU A 217 20.04 20.44 88.31
CA LEU A 217 19.72 19.13 88.91
C LEU A 217 18.42 19.27 89.72
N ALA A 218 17.39 18.47 89.39
CA ALA A 218 16.38 18.05 90.36
C ALA A 218 15.64 16.77 89.88
N ASN A 219 15.91 15.69 90.63
CA ASN A 219 14.99 14.61 91.01
C ASN A 219 14.51 13.57 89.97
N GLY A 220 15.16 12.39 90.05
CA GLY A 220 14.46 11.16 90.44
C GLY A 220 13.48 10.58 89.43
N GLU A 221 13.98 10.16 88.28
CA GLU A 221 13.28 9.30 87.32
C GLU A 221 13.05 7.90 87.92
N PHE A 222 11.90 7.72 88.58
CA PHE A 222 11.37 6.41 88.93
C PHE A 222 10.93 5.72 87.64
N VAL A 223 11.80 4.87 87.08
CA VAL A 223 11.48 3.99 85.95
C VAL A 223 10.46 2.97 86.44
N LYS A 224 9.18 3.28 86.26
CA LYS A 224 8.08 2.33 86.41
C LYS A 224 8.36 1.16 85.44
N PRO A 225 8.41 -0.10 85.91
CA PRO A 225 8.57 -1.24 85.00
C PRO A 225 7.43 -1.20 83.99
N GLU A 226 7.75 -1.12 82.69
CA GLU A 226 6.73 -1.13 81.65
C GLU A 226 5.89 -2.39 81.79
N SER A 227 4.58 -2.23 81.92
CA SER A 227 3.71 -3.37 82.11
C SER A 227 3.69 -4.20 80.82
N PRO A 228 3.56 -5.55 80.89
CA PRO A 228 3.49 -6.40 79.69
C PRO A 228 2.40 -5.97 78.69
N LYS A 229 1.36 -5.26 79.16
CA LYS A 229 0.30 -4.70 78.33
C LYS A 229 0.75 -3.49 77.53
N ASP A 230 1.65 -2.68 78.07
CA ASP A 230 2.21 -1.51 77.38
C ASP A 230 3.19 -1.95 76.28
N LEU A 231 4.03 -2.96 76.54
CA LEU A 231 4.85 -3.60 75.50
C LEU A 231 4.01 -4.28 74.42
N ALA A 232 2.90 -4.92 74.80
CA ALA A 232 1.98 -5.52 73.83
C ALA A 232 1.27 -4.46 72.99
N LEU A 233 0.90 -3.31 73.56
CA LEU A 233 0.35 -2.14 72.86
C LEU A 233 1.38 -1.49 71.93
N LEU A 234 2.64 -1.40 72.35
CA LEU A 234 3.75 -0.91 71.54
C LEU A 234 4.08 -1.88 70.41
N ARG A 235 4.02 -3.19 70.65
CA ARG A 235 4.18 -4.25 69.64
C ARG A 235 3.00 -4.30 68.66
N LEU A 236 1.77 -4.06 69.14
CA LEU A 236 0.58 -3.87 68.31
C LEU A 236 0.74 -2.60 67.45
N SER A 237 1.26 -1.52 68.02
CA SER A 237 1.55 -0.27 67.31
C SER A 237 2.64 -0.43 66.25
N TRP A 238 3.67 -1.25 66.50
CA TRP A 238 4.66 -1.63 65.48
C TRP A 238 4.02 -2.42 64.33
N TYR A 239 3.13 -3.36 64.66
CA TYR A 239 2.41 -4.15 63.65
C TYR A 239 1.54 -3.25 62.76
N GLU A 240 0.74 -2.35 63.34
CA GLU A 240 -0.07 -1.36 62.60
C GLU A 240 0.79 -0.42 61.74
N TYR A 241 1.97 -0.02 62.23
CA TYR A 241 2.91 0.80 61.45
C TYR A 241 3.42 0.05 60.20
N TYR A 242 3.86 -1.20 60.36
CA TYR A 242 4.37 -2.00 59.25
C TYR A 242 3.27 -2.33 58.24
N GLU A 243 2.05 -2.59 58.72
CA GLU A 243 0.88 -2.78 57.85
C GLU A 243 0.61 -1.53 57.01
N GLN A 244 0.58 -0.34 57.63
CA GLN A 244 0.41 0.93 56.91
C GLN A 244 1.54 1.18 55.89
N GLU A 245 2.78 0.85 56.24
CA GLU A 245 3.94 0.97 55.35
C GLU A 245 3.83 0.04 54.14
N GLU A 246 3.41 -1.22 54.36
CA GLU A 246 3.19 -2.20 53.30
C GLU A 246 2.03 -1.79 52.38
N ILE A 247 0.91 -1.30 52.95
CA ILE A 247 -0.22 -0.77 52.18
C ILE A 247 0.22 0.36 51.25
N LEU A 248 0.96 1.35 51.78
CA LEU A 248 1.45 2.48 50.96
C LEU A 248 2.42 2.03 49.88
N LYS A 249 3.26 1.03 50.17
CA LYS A 249 4.19 0.44 49.19
C LYS A 249 3.46 -0.28 48.07
N LEU A 250 2.46 -1.11 48.40
CA LEU A 250 1.64 -1.81 47.41
C LEU A 250 0.85 -0.83 46.54
N ARG A 251 0.24 0.21 47.14
CA ARG A 251 -0.44 1.29 46.41
C ARG A 251 0.52 2.02 45.47
N GLN A 252 1.74 2.32 45.90
CA GLN A 252 2.74 2.97 45.06
C GLN A 252 3.11 2.10 43.84
N VAL A 253 3.24 0.79 44.02
CA VAL A 253 3.53 -0.15 42.91
C VAL A 253 2.34 -0.22 41.93
N SER A 254 1.10 -0.32 42.43
CA SER A 254 -0.10 -0.29 41.59
C SER A 254 -0.19 1.00 40.79
N LEU A 255 -0.03 2.15 41.46
CA LEU A 255 -0.13 3.45 40.82
C LEU A 255 0.98 3.68 39.78
N LYS A 256 2.19 3.15 40.01
CA LYS A 256 3.26 3.15 39.00
C LYS A 256 2.90 2.32 37.77
N LYS A 257 2.22 1.18 37.94
CA LYS A 257 1.73 0.36 36.83
C LYS A 257 0.65 1.10 36.04
N GLU A 258 -0.30 1.72 36.74
CA GLU A 258 -1.36 2.54 36.11
C GLU A 258 -0.78 3.72 35.33
N ASP A 259 0.24 4.41 35.86
CA ASP A 259 0.97 5.49 35.18
C ASP A 259 1.64 4.97 33.88
N THR A 260 2.28 3.80 33.93
CA THR A 260 2.86 3.19 32.72
C THR A 260 1.81 2.75 31.70
N ASP A 261 0.67 2.21 32.14
CA ASP A 261 -0.42 1.79 31.27
C ASP A 261 -1.09 3.02 30.61
N LEU A 262 -1.29 4.11 31.38
CA LEU A 262 -1.81 5.37 30.86
C LEU A 262 -0.88 5.99 29.81
N GLN A 263 0.44 5.92 30.02
CA GLN A 263 1.42 6.41 29.05
C GLN A 263 1.37 5.62 27.72
N LEU A 264 1.15 4.30 27.79
CA LEU A 264 0.96 3.46 26.60
C LEU A 264 -0.36 3.81 25.87
N GLU A 265 -1.43 4.08 26.61
CA GLU A 265 -2.70 4.55 26.03
C GLU A 265 -2.55 5.90 25.32
N LEU A 266 -1.83 6.84 25.93
CA LEU A 266 -1.53 8.15 25.34
C LEU A 266 -0.74 8.01 24.03
N GLU A 267 0.32 7.21 24.03
CA GLU A 267 1.14 6.98 22.83
C GLU A 267 0.34 6.27 21.73
N LYS A 268 -0.55 5.35 22.09
CA LYS A 268 -1.47 4.71 21.14
C LYS A 268 -2.41 5.74 20.52
N LEU A 269 -3.02 6.60 21.34
CA LEU A 269 -3.94 7.64 20.88
C LEU A 269 -3.23 8.68 19.98
N GLU A 270 -1.98 9.01 20.28
CA GLU A 270 -1.16 9.90 19.45
C GLU A 270 -0.83 9.29 18.09
N ARG A 271 -0.53 7.98 18.03
CA ARG A 271 -0.35 7.28 16.74
C ARG A 271 -1.64 7.28 15.92
N GLU A 272 -2.79 7.06 16.56
CA GLU A 272 -4.11 7.16 15.92
C GLU A 272 -4.38 8.57 15.37
N ARG A 273 -4.04 9.62 16.15
CA ARG A 273 -4.13 11.03 15.74
C ARG A 273 -3.28 11.31 14.51
N ASN A 274 -2.02 10.85 14.48
CA ASN A 274 -1.12 11.05 13.35
C ASN A 274 -1.61 10.37 12.06
N LEU A 275 -2.27 9.21 12.18
CA LEU A 275 -2.95 8.57 11.05
C LEU A 275 -4.13 9.42 10.56
N HIS A 276 -4.95 9.95 11.47
CA HIS A 276 -6.08 10.80 11.13
C HIS A 276 -5.65 12.09 10.43
N ILE A 277 -4.59 12.77 10.90
CA ILE A 277 -4.03 13.98 10.27
C ILE A 277 -3.57 13.68 8.84
N ARG A 278 -2.85 12.57 8.63
CA ARG A 278 -2.41 12.18 7.29
C ARG A 278 -3.58 11.92 6.36
N GLU A 279 -4.63 11.27 6.85
CA GLU A 279 -5.84 11.02 6.06
C GLU A 279 -6.60 12.30 5.74
N LEU A 280 -6.71 13.25 6.67
CA LEU A 280 -7.28 14.58 6.41
C LEU A 280 -6.51 15.31 5.30
N LYS A 281 -5.18 15.32 5.37
CA LYS A 281 -4.32 15.90 4.32
C LYS A 281 -4.50 15.17 2.99
N ARG A 282 -4.64 13.84 2.99
CA ARG A 282 -4.89 13.03 1.79
C ARG A 282 -6.24 13.37 1.14
N ILE A 283 -7.32 13.42 1.92
CA ILE A 283 -8.66 13.79 1.44
C ILE A 283 -8.65 15.21 0.85
N HIS A 284 -8.04 16.16 1.54
CA HIS A 284 -7.91 17.53 1.04
C HIS A 284 -7.16 17.58 -0.31
N ASN A 285 -6.07 16.83 -0.43
CA ASN A 285 -5.31 16.73 -1.68
C ASN A 285 -6.09 16.03 -2.80
N GLU A 286 -6.89 15.01 -2.45
CA GLU A 286 -7.76 14.29 -3.38
C GLU A 286 -8.86 15.21 -3.93
N ASP A 287 -9.47 16.04 -3.07
CA ASP A 287 -10.48 17.02 -3.46
C ASP A 287 -9.95 18.09 -4.40
N GLN A 288 -8.69 18.50 -4.21
CA GLN A 288 -8.01 19.45 -5.10
C GLN A 288 -7.39 18.80 -6.34
N SER A 289 -7.36 17.47 -6.43
CA SER A 289 -6.77 16.79 -7.58
C SER A 289 -7.68 16.95 -8.81
N ARG A 290 -7.07 17.24 -9.96
CA ARG A 290 -7.75 17.22 -11.26
C ARG A 290 -8.24 15.83 -11.67
N PHE A 291 -7.77 14.78 -10.99
CA PHE A 291 -8.03 13.38 -11.32
C PHE A 291 -9.07 12.74 -10.38
N ASN A 292 -9.85 13.54 -9.62
CA ASN A 292 -10.76 13.03 -8.60
C ASN A 292 -11.96 12.23 -9.15
N ASN A 293 -12.36 12.44 -10.41
CA ASN A 293 -13.56 11.84 -11.03
C ASN A 293 -13.24 10.58 -11.86
N HIS A 294 -12.40 9.69 -11.32
CA HIS A 294 -12.10 8.37 -11.92
C HIS A 294 -11.75 8.37 -13.43
N PRO A 295 -10.89 9.29 -13.93
CA PRO A 295 -10.56 9.31 -15.34
C PRO A 295 -9.80 8.04 -15.74
N VAL A 296 -10.05 7.58 -16.97
CA VAL A 296 -9.27 6.48 -17.57
C VAL A 296 -8.10 7.08 -18.33
N LEU A 297 -6.88 6.78 -17.90
CA LEU A 297 -5.66 7.20 -18.58
C LEU A 297 -5.26 6.20 -19.66
N ASN A 298 -4.95 6.73 -20.85
CA ASN A 298 -4.46 5.96 -22.00
C ASN A 298 -5.35 4.76 -22.34
N GLU A 299 -6.66 4.91 -22.15
CA GLU A 299 -7.69 3.87 -22.39
C GLU A 299 -7.43 2.55 -21.68
N ARG A 300 -6.60 2.57 -20.62
CA ARG A 300 -6.11 1.37 -19.94
C ARG A 300 -6.22 1.47 -18.44
N TYR A 301 -5.87 2.61 -17.85
CA TYR A 301 -5.74 2.73 -16.40
C TYR A 301 -6.88 3.54 -15.82
N LEU A 302 -7.83 2.87 -15.17
CA LEU A 302 -8.91 3.53 -14.41
C LEU A 302 -8.35 4.02 -13.08
N LEU A 303 -8.27 5.34 -12.87
CA LEU A 303 -7.84 5.90 -11.58
C LEU A 303 -8.96 5.76 -10.54
N LEU A 304 -8.58 5.46 -9.29
CA LEU A 304 -9.52 5.22 -8.19
C LEU A 304 -9.35 6.21 -7.03
N ILE A 305 -8.26 6.09 -6.28
CA ILE A 305 -8.04 6.81 -5.02
C ILE A 305 -6.63 7.42 -5.03
N LEU A 306 -6.51 8.65 -4.55
CA LEU A 306 -5.21 9.30 -4.37
C LEU A 306 -4.47 8.63 -3.20
N LEU A 307 -3.29 8.08 -3.47
CA LEU A 307 -2.39 7.52 -2.46
C LEU A 307 -1.46 8.57 -1.86
N GLY A 308 -1.04 9.55 -2.66
CA GLY A 308 -0.17 10.63 -2.19
C GLY A 308 0.08 11.70 -3.24
N LYS A 309 0.37 12.91 -2.77
CA LYS A 309 0.71 14.07 -3.60
C LYS A 309 2.07 14.61 -3.17
N GLY A 310 3.00 14.66 -4.11
CA GLY A 310 4.28 15.37 -3.98
C GLY A 310 4.20 16.75 -4.65
N GLY A 311 5.30 17.49 -4.67
CA GLY A 311 5.33 18.86 -5.22
C GLY A 311 4.91 18.96 -6.69
N PHE A 312 5.29 17.97 -7.52
CA PHE A 312 5.00 17.97 -8.97
C PHE A 312 4.34 16.69 -9.45
N SER A 313 3.99 15.76 -8.56
CA SER A 313 3.43 14.46 -8.95
C SER A 313 2.36 13.97 -8.00
N GLU A 314 1.36 13.30 -8.55
CA GLU A 314 0.32 12.59 -7.81
C GLU A 314 0.46 11.09 -8.04
N VAL A 315 0.27 10.30 -7.00
CA VAL A 315 0.26 8.84 -7.08
C VAL A 315 -1.15 8.37 -6.78
N HIS A 316 -1.74 7.67 -7.74
CA HIS A 316 -3.11 7.15 -7.65
C HIS A 316 -3.09 5.63 -7.64
N LYS A 317 -3.95 5.02 -6.83
CA LYS A 317 -4.35 3.62 -7.01
C LYS A 317 -5.20 3.57 -8.28
N ALA A 318 -4.86 2.66 -9.18
CA ALA A 318 -5.56 2.49 -10.44
C ALA A 318 -5.78 1.01 -10.75
N PHE A 319 -6.67 0.74 -11.70
CA PHE A 319 -6.93 -0.59 -12.22
C PHE A 319 -6.57 -0.64 -13.70
N ASP A 320 -5.73 -1.60 -14.08
CA ASP A 320 -5.38 -1.88 -15.47
C ASP A 320 -6.50 -2.70 -16.11
N LEU A 321 -7.25 -2.11 -17.03
CA LEU A 321 -8.39 -2.71 -17.71
C LEU A 321 -7.99 -3.81 -18.70
N LYS A 322 -6.72 -3.82 -19.15
CA LYS A 322 -6.21 -4.85 -20.07
C LYS A 322 -5.71 -6.07 -19.30
N GLU A 323 -4.89 -5.85 -18.29
CA GLU A 323 -4.29 -6.92 -17.47
C GLU A 323 -5.15 -7.32 -16.27
N GLN A 324 -6.27 -6.64 -16.06
CA GLN A 324 -7.21 -6.86 -14.95
C GLN A 324 -6.56 -6.90 -13.56
N ARG A 325 -5.66 -5.95 -13.28
CA ARG A 325 -4.92 -5.90 -12.01
C ARG A 325 -4.78 -4.48 -11.46
N TYR A 326 -4.62 -4.37 -10.14
CA TYR A 326 -4.35 -3.09 -9.50
C TYR A 326 -2.90 -2.65 -9.72
N VAL A 327 -2.71 -1.34 -9.92
CA VAL A 327 -1.40 -0.70 -10.12
C VAL A 327 -1.35 0.65 -9.40
N ALA A 328 -0.15 1.17 -9.20
CA ALA A 328 0.05 2.56 -8.79
C ALA A 328 0.45 3.40 -10.01
N CYS A 329 -0.34 4.42 -10.32
CA CYS A 329 -0.07 5.37 -11.39
C CYS A 329 0.55 6.64 -10.79
N LYS A 330 1.83 6.88 -11.06
CA LYS A 330 2.48 8.15 -10.74
C LYS A 330 2.36 9.09 -11.95
N ILE A 331 1.60 10.17 -11.76
CA ILE A 331 1.31 11.19 -12.75
C ILE A 331 2.15 12.41 -12.41
N THR A 332 3.03 12.82 -13.32
CA THR A 332 3.87 14.02 -13.12
C THR A 332 3.31 15.19 -13.92
N SER A 333 3.08 16.31 -13.24
CA SER A 333 2.70 17.57 -13.89
C SER A 333 3.94 18.25 -14.45
N LEU A 334 4.06 18.31 -15.76
CA LEU A 334 5.07 19.14 -16.42
C LEU A 334 4.49 20.55 -16.59
N THR A 335 4.85 21.48 -15.71
CA THR A 335 4.63 22.91 -15.97
C THR A 335 5.56 23.34 -17.09
N ARG A 336 5.04 23.44 -18.32
CA ARG A 336 5.74 24.06 -19.45
C ARG A 336 5.74 25.57 -19.23
N THR A 337 6.79 26.09 -18.60
CA THR A 337 7.05 27.53 -18.62
C THR A 337 7.65 27.91 -19.98
N GLY A 338 6.98 28.81 -20.72
CA GLY A 338 7.53 29.53 -21.87
C GLY A 338 7.05 29.12 -23.27
N ARG A 339 6.07 29.87 -23.80
CA ARG A 339 5.69 30.09 -25.21
C ARG A 339 5.94 28.95 -26.23
N MET A 340 4.90 28.22 -26.62
CA MET A 340 4.58 28.00 -28.04
C MET A 340 3.10 27.68 -28.21
N THR A 341 2.51 28.34 -29.20
CA THR A 341 1.17 28.14 -29.75
C THR A 341 0.98 26.73 -30.31
N ARG A 342 -0.27 26.25 -30.19
CA ARG A 342 -0.94 25.07 -30.80
C ARG A 342 -0.98 23.77 -29.98
N LYS A 343 -2.24 23.38 -29.69
CA LYS A 343 -2.81 22.16 -29.09
C LYS A 343 -2.35 21.82 -27.66
N GLN A 344 -3.26 22.04 -26.71
CA GLN A 344 -3.17 21.57 -25.33
C GLN A 344 -3.23 20.05 -25.29
N THR A 345 -2.09 19.38 -25.42
CA THR A 345 -1.95 17.97 -25.03
C THR A 345 -1.08 17.96 -23.79
N THR A 346 -1.67 17.80 -22.61
CA THR A 346 -0.91 17.51 -21.39
C THR A 346 -0.18 16.20 -21.60
N SER A 347 1.12 16.27 -21.90
CA SER A 347 1.98 15.08 -21.93
C SER A 347 2.20 14.63 -20.49
N SER A 348 1.24 13.85 -19.97
CA SER A 348 1.35 13.21 -18.67
C SER A 348 2.23 11.99 -18.82
N LYS A 349 3.48 12.05 -18.34
CA LYS A 349 4.28 10.83 -18.16
C LYS A 349 3.66 10.05 -17.01
N CYS A 350 3.03 8.92 -17.33
CA CYS A 350 2.48 8.00 -16.35
C CYS A 350 3.50 6.87 -16.14
N ILE A 351 4.16 6.86 -14.98
CA ILE A 351 4.98 5.73 -14.57
C ILE A 351 4.07 4.81 -13.78
N VAL A 352 3.92 3.57 -14.27
CA VAL A 352 3.10 2.55 -13.64
C VAL A 352 4.01 1.58 -12.92
N SER A 353 3.92 1.54 -11.60
CA SER A 353 4.58 0.53 -10.78
C SER A 353 3.56 -0.53 -10.36
N TRP A 354 4.01 -1.79 -10.36
CA TRP A 354 3.19 -2.90 -9.90
C TRP A 354 3.08 -2.84 -8.38
N LEU A 355 1.85 -2.70 -7.87
CA LEU A 355 1.59 -2.92 -6.46
C LEU A 355 1.48 -4.43 -6.27
N GLY A 356 2.57 -5.05 -5.79
CA GLY A 356 2.48 -6.42 -5.32
C GLY A 356 1.39 -6.55 -4.28
N CYS A 357 0.63 -7.64 -4.37
CA CYS A 357 -0.51 -7.95 -3.51
C CYS A 357 -0.05 -8.15 -2.05
N GLN A 358 0.34 -7.08 -1.37
CA GLN A 358 0.38 -7.04 0.08
C GLN A 358 -0.95 -6.43 0.51
N SER A 359 -1.71 -7.25 1.23
CA SER A 359 -3.00 -6.93 1.84
C SER A 359 -2.99 -5.51 2.41
N PHE A 360 -3.65 -4.57 1.74
CA PHE A 360 -4.05 -3.30 2.34
C PHE A 360 -5.25 -3.61 3.25
N ARG A 361 -4.97 -4.15 4.43
CA ARG A 361 -5.92 -4.20 5.56
C ARG A 361 -5.53 -3.16 6.59
#